data_AF-A0A964C1P2-F1
#
_entry.id   AF-A0A964C1P2-F1
#
_cell.length_a   1.000
_cell.length_b   1.000
_cell.length_c   1.000
_cell.angle_alpha   90.00
_cell.angle_beta   90.00
_cell.angle_gamma   90.00
#
_symmetry.space_group_name_H-M   'P 1'
#
loop_
_entity.id
_entity.type
_entity.pdbx_description
1 polymer ?
#
loop_
_entity_poly.entity_id
_entity_poly.type
_entity_poly.pdbx_seq_one_letter_code
_entity_poly.pdbx_strand_id
1 'polypeptide(L)'
;MGDNVKTHSAEGFCGTFGKELEKELVRNFKFIKVQYLHINNEGLGQTYPRYHGLKEGWVHIECGPNSAESANIVEGQGIQFSNFFYKTGVKLLLKQSLATALNLRNKELSNIKVGAVVGTTTLNVLPGIFPNNIHPYRNRDAALKALERSEIEAFASDSLIVKNLLENGVNKYQQENKKAYKYSGYTIYPTDSSYLTLDPTEEYVMAVKKDTIFSKELLKTINKTLKTPEICQAQAKLKKDEGVEVIPCKPSLINKIKERIFLILLGVLIEILGAFIVILATSRLKNSHQRSSALKLGIIVCVFGVIILISTILGL
;
A
#
# COMPACT_ATOMS: atom_id res chain seq x y z
N MET A 1 -4.70 -3.87 -6.89
CA MET A 1 -4.39 -4.31 -5.50
C MET A 1 -3.93 -5.74 -5.61
N GLY A 2 -2.66 -6.08 -5.35
CA GLY A 2 -2.24 -7.49 -5.34
C GLY A 2 -2.65 -8.31 -6.56
N ASP A 3 -2.63 -7.73 -7.76
CA ASP A 3 -2.83 -8.52 -8.98
C ASP A 3 -1.50 -9.26 -9.25
N ASN A 4 -1.55 -10.55 -9.62
CA ASN A 4 -0.37 -11.41 -9.84
C ASN A 4 0.36 -11.91 -8.58
N VAL A 5 -0.31 -12.70 -7.73
CA VAL A 5 0.35 -13.46 -6.67
C VAL A 5 0.98 -14.72 -7.25
N LYS A 6 2.30 -14.83 -7.16
CA LYS A 6 3.07 -16.07 -7.32
C LYS A 6 3.61 -16.48 -5.94
N THR A 7 4.00 -17.74 -5.76
CA THR A 7 4.50 -18.32 -4.50
C THR A 7 5.64 -17.53 -3.82
N HIS A 8 6.27 -16.58 -4.52
CA HIS A 8 7.35 -15.73 -4.01
C HIS A 8 7.21 -14.23 -4.33
N SER A 9 6.10 -13.78 -4.90
CA SER A 9 5.92 -12.37 -5.24
C SER A 9 4.45 -11.99 -5.32
N ALA A 10 4.08 -10.88 -4.70
CA ALA A 10 2.88 -10.13 -5.02
C ALA A 10 3.27 -8.75 -5.57
N GLU A 11 2.39 -8.15 -6.37
CA GLU A 11 2.56 -6.77 -6.85
C GLU A 11 1.68 -5.77 -6.07
N GLY A 12 1.84 -4.49 -6.38
CA GLY A 12 1.10 -3.41 -5.72
C GLY A 12 1.43 -3.26 -4.23
N PHE A 13 0.50 -2.65 -3.48
CA PHE A 13 0.69 -2.32 -2.07
C PHE A 13 1.07 -3.55 -1.22
N CYS A 14 0.31 -4.65 -1.31
CA CYS A 14 0.57 -5.86 -0.51
C CYS A 14 1.91 -6.51 -0.84
N GLY A 15 2.36 -6.43 -2.10
CA GLY A 15 3.69 -6.88 -2.52
C GLY A 15 4.81 -6.06 -1.89
N THR A 16 4.72 -4.73 -1.94
CA THR A 16 5.68 -3.83 -1.27
C THR A 16 5.66 -4.07 0.23
N PHE A 17 4.47 -4.20 0.82
CA PHE A 17 4.30 -4.49 2.24
C PHE A 17 4.99 -5.78 2.68
N GLY A 18 4.77 -6.90 1.99
CA GLY A 18 5.40 -8.16 2.35
C GLY A 18 6.94 -8.09 2.35
N LYS A 19 7.53 -7.35 1.40
CA LYS A 19 8.99 -7.12 1.34
C LYS A 19 9.50 -6.32 2.54
N GLU A 20 8.82 -5.23 2.89
CA GLU A 20 9.21 -4.41 4.05
C GLU A 20 8.95 -5.12 5.38
N LEU A 21 7.88 -5.93 5.44
CA LEU A 21 7.59 -6.76 6.59
C LEU A 21 8.69 -7.80 6.82
N GLU A 22 9.18 -8.46 5.78
CA GLU A 22 10.28 -9.41 5.89
C GLU A 22 11.54 -8.76 6.48
N LYS A 23 11.91 -7.56 6.00
CA LYS A 23 13.03 -6.80 6.57
C LYS A 23 12.86 -6.52 8.06
N GLU A 24 11.66 -6.12 8.49
CA GLU A 24 11.37 -5.85 9.90
C GLU A 24 11.36 -7.12 10.76
N LEU A 25 10.84 -8.24 10.23
CA LEU A 25 10.82 -9.53 10.92
C LEU A 25 12.24 -10.10 11.11
N VAL A 26 13.09 -10.02 10.09
CA VAL A 26 14.50 -10.45 10.16
C VAL A 26 15.26 -9.69 11.25
N ARG A 27 15.00 -8.40 11.42
CA ARG A 27 15.62 -7.56 12.47
C ARG A 27 15.23 -7.99 13.88
N ASN A 28 14.00 -8.45 14.09
CA ASN A 28 13.45 -8.67 15.43
C ASN A 28 13.52 -10.14 15.90
N PHE A 29 13.42 -11.12 14.98
CA PHE A 29 13.18 -12.53 15.35
C PHE A 29 14.18 -13.54 14.77
N LYS A 30 15.18 -13.08 14.01
CA LYS A 30 16.16 -13.89 13.24
C LYS A 30 15.50 -14.82 12.20
N PHE A 31 15.83 -14.60 10.92
CA PHE A 31 15.50 -15.44 9.75
C PHE A 31 14.03 -15.88 9.58
N ILE A 32 13.08 -14.95 9.70
CA ILE A 32 11.70 -15.18 9.23
C ILE A 32 11.59 -14.70 7.78
N LYS A 33 11.11 -15.56 6.87
CA LYS A 33 10.80 -15.23 5.48
C LYS A 33 9.30 -15.05 5.28
N VAL A 34 8.91 -14.09 4.44
CA VAL A 34 7.51 -13.88 4.06
C VAL A 34 7.21 -14.69 2.79
N GLN A 35 6.19 -15.55 2.88
CA GLN A 35 5.67 -16.30 1.73
C GLN A 35 4.33 -15.71 1.30
N TYR A 36 4.09 -15.71 -0.02
CA TYR A 36 2.86 -15.19 -0.60
C TYR A 36 1.99 -16.36 -1.04
N LEU A 37 0.81 -16.47 -0.42
CA LEU A 37 -0.20 -17.44 -0.81
C LEU A 37 -1.42 -16.69 -1.35
N HIS A 38 -1.87 -17.07 -2.54
CA HIS A 38 -3.13 -16.57 -3.06
C HIS A 38 -4.27 -17.24 -2.29
N ILE A 39 -5.10 -16.44 -1.64
CA ILE A 39 -6.33 -16.91 -1.00
C ILE A 39 -7.53 -16.42 -1.82
N ASN A 40 -8.45 -17.34 -2.10
CA ASN A 40 -9.73 -16.97 -2.68
C ASN A 40 -10.68 -16.70 -1.51
N ASN A 41 -11.03 -15.44 -1.27
CA ASN A 41 -12.14 -15.07 -0.38
C ASN A 41 -13.39 -14.79 -1.24
N GLU A 42 -14.58 -14.85 -0.64
CA GLU A 42 -15.88 -14.66 -1.30
C GLU A 42 -15.85 -13.60 -2.42
N GLY A 43 -16.04 -14.11 -3.65
CA GLY A 43 -15.82 -13.40 -4.90
C GLY A 43 -15.23 -14.37 -5.93
N LEU A 44 -15.51 -14.16 -7.23
CA LEU A 44 -14.94 -14.98 -8.31
C LEU A 44 -15.36 -16.47 -8.25
N GLY A 45 -16.66 -16.74 -8.14
CA GLY A 45 -17.25 -18.08 -8.26
C GLY A 45 -16.94 -19.09 -7.13
N GLN A 46 -16.19 -18.69 -6.10
CA GLN A 46 -15.89 -19.53 -4.93
C GLN A 46 -16.55 -19.00 -3.66
N THR A 47 -16.93 -19.93 -2.77
CA THR A 47 -17.71 -19.70 -1.55
C THR A 47 -16.85 -19.83 -0.28
N TYR A 48 -15.58 -19.44 -0.33
CA TYR A 48 -14.76 -19.41 0.88
C TYR A 48 -15.07 -18.14 1.66
N PRO A 49 -15.59 -18.23 2.90
CA PRO A 49 -15.93 -17.07 3.70
C PRO A 49 -14.73 -16.14 3.89
N ARG A 50 -15.00 -14.85 4.17
CA ARG A 50 -13.95 -13.90 4.50
C ARG A 50 -13.06 -14.44 5.64
N TYR A 51 -11.75 -14.25 5.51
CA TYR A 51 -10.74 -14.72 6.47
C TYR A 51 -10.62 -16.24 6.61
N HIS A 52 -11.18 -17.05 5.70
CA HIS A 52 -11.06 -18.50 5.74
C HIS A 52 -9.60 -18.96 5.80
N GLY A 53 -8.71 -18.38 4.97
CA GLY A 53 -7.29 -18.70 4.98
C GLY A 53 -6.59 -18.42 6.32
N LEU A 54 -7.03 -17.39 7.05
CA LEU A 54 -6.55 -17.11 8.41
C LEU A 54 -7.10 -18.12 9.41
N LYS A 55 -8.40 -18.43 9.35
CA LYS A 55 -9.07 -19.36 10.27
C LYS A 55 -8.49 -20.78 10.16
N GLU A 56 -8.29 -21.25 8.94
CA GLU A 56 -7.68 -22.56 8.65
C GLU A 56 -6.15 -22.58 8.87
N GLY A 57 -5.53 -21.43 9.15
CA GLY A 57 -4.09 -21.35 9.41
C GLY A 57 -3.22 -21.51 8.16
N TRP A 58 -3.78 -21.33 6.96
CA TRP A 58 -3.02 -21.34 5.70
C TRP A 58 -2.12 -20.10 5.56
N VAL A 59 -2.57 -18.99 6.12
CA VAL A 59 -1.83 -17.73 6.18
C VAL A 59 -1.84 -17.17 7.59
N HIS A 60 -0.80 -16.40 7.92
CA HIS A 60 -0.70 -15.68 9.20
C HIS A 60 -1.21 -14.24 9.11
N ILE A 61 -1.19 -13.68 7.89
CA ILE A 61 -1.62 -12.32 7.57
C ILE A 61 -2.42 -12.39 6.29
N GLU A 62 -3.54 -11.69 6.27
CA GLU A 62 -4.25 -11.39 5.04
C GLU A 62 -4.09 -9.90 4.70
N CYS A 63 -3.59 -9.62 3.50
CA CYS A 63 -3.47 -8.28 2.94
C CYS A 63 -4.34 -8.17 1.69
N GLY A 64 -5.24 -7.19 1.67
CA GLY A 64 -6.21 -6.98 0.61
C GLY A 64 -7.18 -5.86 0.97
N PRO A 65 -8.30 -5.73 0.26
CA PRO A 65 -9.37 -4.78 0.56
C PRO A 65 -10.21 -5.23 1.78
N ASN A 66 -9.58 -5.32 2.94
CA ASN A 66 -10.23 -5.69 4.20
C ASN A 66 -10.61 -4.43 4.97
N SER A 67 -11.91 -4.19 5.17
CA SER A 67 -12.40 -3.03 5.92
C SER A 67 -12.41 -3.29 7.42
N ALA A 68 -12.01 -2.31 8.24
CA ALA A 68 -11.96 -2.42 9.71
C ALA A 68 -13.31 -2.79 10.34
N GLU A 69 -14.42 -2.36 9.72
CA GLU A 69 -15.80 -2.65 10.12
C GLU A 69 -16.11 -4.15 10.05
N SER A 70 -15.31 -4.92 9.28
CA SER A 70 -15.39 -6.38 9.23
C SER A 70 -15.05 -7.04 10.57
N ALA A 71 -14.53 -6.30 11.56
CA ALA A 71 -14.36 -6.81 12.92
C ALA A 71 -15.69 -7.17 13.60
N ASN A 72 -16.79 -6.54 13.18
CA ASN A 72 -18.08 -6.67 13.83
C ASN A 72 -18.99 -7.74 13.20
N ILE A 73 -18.56 -8.39 12.11
CA ILE A 73 -19.32 -9.48 11.46
C ILE A 73 -18.86 -10.85 11.97
N VAL A 74 -19.69 -11.88 11.78
CA VAL A 74 -19.40 -13.26 12.23
C VAL A 74 -18.07 -13.76 11.66
N GLU A 75 -17.78 -13.41 10.41
CA GLU A 75 -16.54 -13.77 9.74
C GLU A 75 -15.31 -13.17 10.43
N GLY A 76 -15.41 -11.97 10.99
CA GLY A 76 -14.32 -11.27 11.69
C GLY A 76 -14.06 -11.76 13.12
N GLN A 77 -14.92 -12.61 13.67
CA GLN A 77 -14.69 -13.18 15.01
C GLN A 77 -13.39 -13.99 15.03
N GLY A 78 -12.56 -13.74 16.05
CA GLY A 78 -11.24 -14.36 16.17
C GLY A 78 -10.18 -13.77 15.23
N ILE A 79 -10.44 -12.62 14.61
CA ILE A 79 -9.48 -11.86 13.79
C ILE A 79 -9.11 -10.55 14.50
N GLN A 80 -7.84 -10.17 14.42
CA GLN A 80 -7.32 -8.88 14.86
C GLN A 80 -6.89 -8.07 13.64
N PHE A 81 -7.02 -6.75 13.73
CA PHE A 81 -6.72 -5.84 12.63
C PHE A 81 -5.55 -4.93 12.96
N SER A 82 -4.74 -4.64 11.94
CA SER A 82 -3.70 -3.61 12.02
C SER A 82 -4.31 -2.22 12.13
N ASN A 83 -3.47 -1.21 12.32
CA ASN A 83 -3.84 0.16 11.97
C ASN A 83 -4.24 0.20 10.50
N PHE A 84 -5.17 1.10 10.15
CA PHE A 84 -5.52 1.28 8.75
C PHE A 84 -4.31 1.77 7.95
N PHE A 85 -4.16 1.25 6.73
CA PHE A 85 -3.13 1.66 5.79
C PHE A 85 -3.70 2.45 4.62
N TYR A 86 -5.01 2.46 4.43
CA TYR A 86 -5.66 3.22 3.38
C TYR A 86 -7.10 3.58 3.78
N LYS A 87 -7.61 4.69 3.25
CA LYS A 87 -9.02 5.07 3.37
C LYS A 87 -9.57 5.24 1.97
N THR A 88 -10.77 4.75 1.76
CA THR A 88 -11.45 4.79 0.47
C THR A 88 -12.96 4.91 0.66
N GLY A 89 -13.70 5.04 -0.43
CA GLY A 89 -15.14 5.20 -0.43
C GLY A 89 -15.78 4.51 -1.62
N VAL A 90 -17.11 4.57 -1.63
CA VAL A 90 -17.92 3.89 -2.64
C VAL A 90 -17.92 4.70 -3.93
N LYS A 91 -17.69 4.02 -5.05
CA LYS A 91 -17.94 4.52 -6.41
C LYS A 91 -18.81 3.53 -7.18
N LEU A 92 -19.30 3.98 -8.33
CA LEU A 92 -20.08 3.17 -9.24
C LEU A 92 -19.27 2.79 -10.47
N LEU A 93 -19.38 1.55 -10.92
CA LEU A 93 -19.06 1.10 -12.27
C LEU A 93 -20.35 1.13 -13.11
N LEU A 94 -20.40 1.95 -14.16
CA LEU A 94 -21.62 2.14 -14.96
C LEU A 94 -21.31 2.56 -16.41
N LYS A 95 -22.29 2.53 -17.30
CA LYS A 95 -22.10 2.92 -18.72
C LYS A 95 -21.75 4.40 -18.86
N GLN A 96 -20.80 4.74 -19.74
CA GLN A 96 -20.35 6.12 -19.97
C GLN A 96 -21.50 7.08 -20.29
N SER A 97 -22.50 6.64 -21.06
CA SER A 97 -23.69 7.42 -21.37
C SER A 97 -24.49 7.82 -20.13
N LEU A 98 -24.63 6.90 -19.17
CA LEU A 98 -25.32 7.16 -17.91
C LEU A 98 -24.50 8.10 -17.01
N ALA A 99 -23.17 7.97 -16.96
CA ALA A 99 -22.32 8.92 -16.22
C ALA A 99 -22.47 10.34 -16.77
N THR A 100 -22.49 10.49 -18.09
CA THR A 100 -22.74 11.78 -18.75
C THR A 100 -24.13 12.33 -18.39
N ALA A 101 -25.17 11.50 -18.39
CA ALA A 101 -26.52 11.92 -18.00
C ALA A 101 -26.60 12.38 -16.53
N LEU A 102 -25.92 11.68 -15.62
CA LEU A 102 -25.82 12.06 -14.20
C LEU A 102 -25.07 13.38 -14.02
N ASN A 103 -23.93 13.56 -14.70
CA ASN A 103 -23.13 14.80 -14.64
C ASN A 103 -23.90 16.02 -15.18
N LEU A 104 -24.68 15.83 -16.24
CA LEU A 104 -25.54 16.87 -16.82
C LEU A 104 -26.85 17.07 -16.04
N ARG A 105 -27.11 16.29 -14.98
CA ARG A 105 -28.36 16.29 -14.21
C ARG A 105 -29.61 15.96 -15.05
N ASN A 106 -29.43 15.28 -16.18
CA ASN A 106 -30.53 14.75 -17.01
C ASN A 106 -31.16 13.49 -16.40
N LYS A 107 -30.48 12.88 -15.41
CA LYS A 107 -31.00 11.78 -14.60
C LYS A 107 -30.56 11.99 -13.16
N GLU A 108 -31.43 11.66 -12.22
CA GLU A 108 -31.12 11.71 -10.79
C GLU A 108 -30.46 10.41 -10.33
N LEU A 109 -29.47 10.54 -9.43
CA LEU A 109 -28.74 9.41 -8.86
C LEU A 109 -29.67 8.46 -8.08
N SER A 110 -30.66 8.99 -7.36
CA SER A 110 -31.64 8.20 -6.60
C SER A 110 -32.49 7.26 -7.47
N ASN A 111 -32.58 7.51 -8.79
CA ASN A 111 -33.46 6.81 -9.72
C ASN A 111 -32.77 5.70 -10.54
N ILE A 112 -31.48 5.43 -10.32
CA ILE A 112 -30.78 4.33 -11.00
C ILE A 112 -30.83 3.03 -10.21
N LYS A 113 -30.97 1.89 -10.90
CA LYS A 113 -30.85 0.57 -10.27
C LYS A 113 -29.39 0.24 -9.97
N VAL A 114 -29.05 0.07 -8.70
CA VAL A 114 -27.67 -0.18 -8.25
C VAL A 114 -27.54 -1.57 -7.65
N GLY A 115 -26.61 -2.36 -8.18
CA GLY A 115 -26.23 -3.64 -7.58
C GLY A 115 -25.08 -3.49 -6.60
N ALA A 116 -25.15 -4.17 -5.45
CA ALA A 116 -24.07 -4.25 -4.47
C ALA A 116 -24.00 -5.65 -3.84
N VAL A 117 -22.85 -6.02 -3.30
CA VAL A 117 -22.64 -7.36 -2.73
C VAL A 117 -23.07 -7.38 -1.26
N VAL A 118 -23.81 -8.42 -0.87
CA VAL A 118 -24.20 -8.65 0.53
C VAL A 118 -22.98 -8.85 1.43
N GLY A 119 -23.06 -8.41 2.70
CA GLY A 119 -21.94 -8.54 3.64
C GLY A 119 -20.76 -7.61 3.36
N THR A 120 -20.96 -6.56 2.55
CA THR A 120 -19.95 -5.51 2.32
C THR A 120 -20.33 -4.21 3.03
N THR A 121 -19.33 -3.43 3.42
CA THR A 121 -19.48 -2.06 3.94
C THR A 121 -20.18 -1.16 2.93
N THR A 122 -19.92 -1.37 1.64
CA THR A 122 -20.62 -0.69 0.55
C THR A 122 -22.15 -0.81 0.69
N LEU A 123 -22.70 -2.00 0.95
CA LEU A 123 -24.15 -2.17 1.05
C LEU A 123 -24.76 -1.37 2.23
N ASN A 124 -24.00 -1.14 3.30
CA ASN A 124 -24.48 -0.42 4.48
C ASN A 124 -24.64 1.09 4.24
N VAL A 125 -23.88 1.67 3.30
CA VAL A 125 -23.91 3.13 3.05
C VAL A 125 -24.86 3.51 1.92
N LEU A 126 -25.20 2.58 1.03
CA LEU A 126 -26.06 2.84 -0.12
C LEU A 126 -27.51 3.27 0.23
N PRO A 127 -28.18 2.78 1.29
CA PRO A 127 -29.57 3.14 1.57
C PRO A 127 -29.80 4.65 1.76
N GLY A 128 -28.79 5.38 2.24
CA GLY A 128 -28.85 6.84 2.35
C GLY A 128 -28.78 7.58 1.00
N ILE A 129 -28.37 6.91 -0.07
CA ILE A 129 -28.17 7.47 -1.41
C ILE A 129 -29.23 6.93 -2.39
N PHE A 130 -29.59 5.65 -2.27
CA PHE A 130 -30.49 4.92 -3.17
C PHE A 130 -31.61 4.23 -2.37
N PRO A 131 -32.57 4.97 -1.79
CA PRO A 131 -33.51 4.43 -0.80
C PRO A 131 -34.36 3.26 -1.31
N ASN A 132 -34.70 3.23 -2.61
CA ASN A 132 -35.62 2.25 -3.19
C ASN A 132 -35.04 1.44 -4.35
N ASN A 133 -33.76 1.63 -4.71
CA ASN A 133 -33.18 1.11 -5.96
C ASN A 133 -31.88 0.30 -5.77
N ILE A 134 -31.73 -0.32 -4.59
CA ILE A 134 -30.59 -1.19 -4.28
C ILE A 134 -30.99 -2.64 -4.52
N HIS A 135 -30.18 -3.34 -5.32
CA HIS A 135 -30.33 -4.74 -5.63
C HIS A 135 -29.17 -5.52 -5.01
N PRO A 136 -29.37 -6.20 -3.87
CA PRO A 136 -28.32 -6.98 -3.23
C PRO A 136 -28.02 -8.25 -4.05
N TYR A 137 -26.73 -8.57 -4.21
CA TYR A 137 -26.26 -9.77 -4.88
C TYR A 137 -25.38 -10.60 -3.95
N ARG A 138 -25.47 -11.93 -4.08
CA ARG A 138 -24.67 -12.87 -3.27
C ARG A 138 -23.17 -12.68 -3.43
N ASN A 139 -22.70 -12.36 -4.64
CA ASN A 139 -21.29 -12.17 -4.92
C ASN A 139 -21.10 -11.17 -6.07
N ARG A 140 -19.84 -10.73 -6.24
CA ARG A 140 -19.44 -9.76 -7.26
C ARG A 140 -19.79 -10.21 -8.68
N ASP A 141 -19.58 -11.48 -9.02
CA ASP A 141 -19.80 -11.97 -10.37
C ASP A 141 -21.28 -11.93 -10.75
N ALA A 142 -22.18 -12.23 -9.81
CA ALA A 142 -23.60 -12.14 -10.01
C ALA A 142 -24.04 -10.69 -10.29
N ALA A 143 -23.53 -9.74 -9.49
CA ALA A 143 -23.81 -8.32 -9.70
C ALA A 143 -23.27 -7.81 -11.06
N LEU A 144 -22.04 -8.20 -11.41
CA LEU A 144 -21.42 -7.83 -12.68
C LEU A 144 -22.13 -8.44 -13.90
N LYS A 145 -22.61 -9.69 -13.80
CA LYS A 145 -23.45 -10.30 -14.85
C LYS A 145 -24.78 -9.58 -15.01
N ALA A 146 -25.41 -9.18 -13.91
CA ALA A 146 -26.62 -8.37 -13.94
C ALA A 146 -26.39 -7.00 -14.58
N LEU A 147 -25.24 -6.37 -14.31
CA LEU A 147 -24.81 -5.11 -14.95
C LEU A 147 -24.59 -5.28 -16.46
N GLU A 148 -23.98 -6.39 -16.90
CA GLU A 148 -23.78 -6.72 -18.31
C GLU A 148 -25.11 -6.95 -19.03
N ARG A 149 -26.09 -7.54 -18.34
CA ARG A 149 -27.44 -7.82 -18.85
C ARG A 149 -28.41 -6.65 -18.73
N SER A 150 -27.97 -5.50 -18.21
CA SER A 150 -28.81 -4.33 -17.96
C SER A 150 -29.97 -4.58 -16.98
N GLU A 151 -29.85 -5.59 -16.11
CA GLU A 151 -30.79 -5.83 -15.01
C GLU A 151 -30.63 -4.77 -13.90
N ILE A 152 -29.39 -4.28 -13.74
CA ILE A 152 -29.01 -3.10 -12.97
C ILE A 152 -28.27 -2.11 -13.90
N GLU A 153 -28.25 -0.84 -13.52
CA GLU A 153 -27.62 0.23 -14.31
C GLU A 153 -26.19 0.55 -13.83
N ALA A 154 -25.90 0.26 -12.57
CA ALA A 154 -24.60 0.49 -11.96
C ALA A 154 -24.25 -0.61 -10.95
N PHE A 155 -22.96 -0.91 -10.83
CA PHE A 155 -22.41 -1.73 -9.75
C PHE A 155 -21.68 -0.84 -8.75
N ALA A 156 -22.09 -0.88 -7.48
CA ALA A 156 -21.45 -0.16 -6.40
C ALA A 156 -20.45 -1.05 -5.65
N SER A 157 -19.26 -0.52 -5.42
CA SER A 157 -18.23 -1.12 -4.57
C SER A 157 -17.23 -0.03 -4.17
N ASP A 158 -16.32 -0.37 -3.27
CA ASP A 158 -15.05 0.33 -3.09
C ASP A 158 -14.45 0.85 -4.42
N SER A 159 -13.96 2.09 -4.38
CA SER A 159 -13.33 2.80 -5.48
C SER A 159 -12.13 2.05 -6.09
N LEU A 160 -11.24 1.46 -5.29
CA LEU A 160 -10.10 0.68 -5.82
C LEU A 160 -10.52 -0.63 -6.48
N ILE A 161 -11.56 -1.30 -5.95
CA ILE A 161 -12.17 -2.48 -6.58
C ILE A 161 -12.81 -2.09 -7.92
N VAL A 162 -13.62 -1.02 -7.94
CA VAL A 162 -14.26 -0.51 -9.15
C VAL A 162 -13.23 -0.11 -10.20
N LYS A 163 -12.14 0.54 -9.78
CA LYS A 163 -11.00 0.90 -10.63
C LYS A 163 -10.33 -0.34 -11.23
N ASN A 164 -10.07 -1.36 -10.42
CA ASN A 164 -9.47 -2.60 -10.90
C ASN A 164 -10.37 -3.27 -11.94
N LEU A 165 -11.68 -3.34 -11.69
CA LEU A 165 -12.65 -3.87 -12.64
C LEU A 165 -12.64 -3.07 -13.95
N LEU A 166 -12.65 -1.73 -13.86
CA LEU A 166 -12.61 -0.87 -15.05
C LEU A 166 -11.39 -1.18 -15.94
N GLU A 167 -10.21 -1.32 -15.33
CA GLU A 167 -8.92 -1.42 -16.03
C GLU A 167 -8.52 -2.83 -16.45
N ASN A 168 -8.91 -3.83 -15.67
CA ASN A 168 -8.44 -5.20 -15.81
C ASN A 168 -9.58 -6.22 -16.01
N GLY A 169 -10.84 -5.83 -15.77
CA GLY A 169 -11.99 -6.71 -15.89
C GLY A 169 -12.10 -7.68 -14.71
N VAL A 170 -12.64 -8.87 -14.97
CA VAL A 170 -12.71 -9.97 -13.99
C VAL A 170 -11.58 -10.96 -14.29
N ASN A 171 -10.94 -11.48 -13.24
CA ASN A 171 -9.68 -12.23 -13.30
C ASN A 171 -9.67 -13.39 -14.33
N LYS A 172 -8.52 -13.57 -15.01
CA LYS A 172 -8.24 -14.52 -16.10
C LYS A 172 -8.36 -16.01 -15.74
N TYR A 173 -8.43 -16.38 -14.46
CA TYR A 173 -8.47 -17.78 -14.03
C TYR A 173 -9.83 -18.44 -14.24
N GLN A 174 -10.90 -17.67 -14.45
CA GLN A 174 -12.15 -18.17 -15.00
C GLN A 174 -12.10 -17.99 -16.52
N GLN A 175 -12.17 -19.10 -17.25
CA GLN A 175 -11.76 -19.30 -18.64
C GLN A 175 -12.50 -18.52 -19.74
N GLU A 176 -13.19 -17.43 -19.44
CA GLU A 176 -13.79 -16.57 -20.46
C GLU A 176 -13.12 -15.21 -20.43
N ASN A 177 -12.55 -14.81 -21.57
CA ASN A 177 -11.84 -13.56 -21.84
C ASN A 177 -12.62 -12.29 -21.44
N LYS A 178 -12.80 -12.02 -20.14
CA LYS A 178 -13.43 -10.79 -19.66
C LYS A 178 -12.43 -9.65 -19.78
N LYS A 179 -12.56 -8.92 -20.90
CA LYS A 179 -11.81 -7.69 -21.19
C LYS A 179 -12.12 -6.62 -20.13
N ALA A 180 -11.19 -5.70 -19.96
CA ALA A 180 -11.39 -4.52 -19.13
C ALA A 180 -12.69 -3.77 -19.49
N TYR A 181 -13.48 -3.40 -18.49
CA TYR A 181 -14.79 -2.77 -18.69
C TYR A 181 -14.70 -1.42 -19.46
N LYS A 182 -13.56 -0.72 -19.40
CA LYS A 182 -13.32 0.48 -20.20
C LYS A 182 -13.48 0.26 -21.71
N TYR A 183 -13.15 -0.94 -22.20
CA TYR A 183 -13.31 -1.29 -23.62
C TYR A 183 -14.75 -1.67 -23.99
N SER A 184 -15.65 -1.75 -23.00
CA SER A 184 -17.08 -2.06 -23.17
C SER A 184 -17.97 -0.84 -22.89
N GLY A 185 -17.38 0.37 -22.93
CA GLY A 185 -18.10 1.63 -22.74
C GLY A 185 -18.55 1.89 -21.30
N TYR A 186 -17.87 1.31 -20.32
CA TYR A 186 -18.09 1.60 -18.90
C TYR A 186 -17.08 2.64 -18.39
N THR A 187 -17.45 3.27 -17.29
CA THR A 187 -16.65 4.27 -16.58
C THR A 187 -16.97 4.24 -15.09
N ILE A 188 -16.28 5.11 -14.34
CA ILE A 188 -16.46 5.26 -12.88
C ILE A 188 -17.23 6.55 -12.61
N TYR A 189 -18.15 6.49 -11.66
CA TYR A 189 -18.88 7.66 -11.17
C TYR A 189 -18.80 7.74 -9.62
N PRO A 190 -18.55 8.93 -9.03
CA PRO A 190 -18.18 10.18 -9.69
C PRO A 190 -16.86 10.06 -10.49
N THR A 191 -16.70 10.87 -11.54
CA THR A 191 -15.51 10.82 -12.42
C THR A 191 -14.29 11.54 -11.83
N ASP A 192 -14.52 12.42 -10.85
CA ASP A 192 -13.45 13.10 -10.12
C ASP A 192 -12.96 12.24 -8.93
N SER A 193 -12.16 12.85 -8.06
CA SER A 193 -11.61 12.19 -6.87
C SER A 193 -12.63 11.99 -5.74
N SER A 194 -13.87 12.49 -5.87
CA SER A 194 -14.91 12.33 -4.85
C SER A 194 -15.50 10.91 -4.84
N TYR A 195 -16.17 10.58 -3.73
CA TYR A 195 -16.94 9.35 -3.56
C TYR A 195 -18.44 9.67 -3.60
N LEU A 196 -19.29 8.65 -3.62
CA LEU A 196 -20.73 8.85 -3.48
C LEU A 196 -21.11 9.41 -2.10
N THR A 197 -20.24 9.22 -1.11
CA THR A 197 -20.33 9.78 0.24
C THR A 197 -19.39 10.97 0.37
N LEU A 198 -19.70 11.90 1.26
CA LEU A 198 -18.85 13.08 1.51
C LEU A 198 -17.45 12.67 2.00
N ASP A 199 -17.39 11.66 2.87
CA ASP A 199 -16.16 11.14 3.43
C ASP A 199 -15.87 9.71 2.95
N PRO A 200 -14.59 9.28 2.95
CA PRO A 200 -14.22 7.88 2.84
C PRO A 200 -14.94 7.07 3.93
N THR A 201 -15.59 5.97 3.53
CA THR A 201 -16.40 5.13 4.42
C THR A 201 -15.74 3.80 4.76
N GLU A 202 -14.58 3.51 4.18
CA GLU A 202 -13.89 2.24 4.36
C GLU A 202 -12.42 2.46 4.75
N GLU A 203 -12.02 1.85 5.86
CA GLU A 203 -10.63 1.87 6.33
C GLU A 203 -9.98 0.49 6.08
N TYR A 204 -9.01 0.45 5.16
CA TYR A 204 -8.31 -0.80 4.87
C TYR A 204 -7.26 -1.15 5.91
N VAL A 205 -7.35 -2.38 6.39
CA VAL A 205 -6.54 -2.96 7.46
C VAL A 205 -5.98 -4.31 7.02
N MET A 206 -4.92 -4.77 7.67
CA MET A 206 -4.44 -6.15 7.55
C MET A 206 -5.09 -6.99 8.62
N ALA A 207 -5.49 -8.20 8.27
CA ALA A 207 -6.13 -9.14 9.18
C ALA A 207 -5.12 -10.20 9.64
N VAL A 208 -5.16 -10.52 10.93
CA VAL A 208 -4.31 -11.51 11.60
C VAL A 208 -5.18 -12.39 12.49
N LYS A 209 -4.96 -13.70 12.51
CA LYS A 209 -5.69 -14.60 13.42
C LYS A 209 -5.37 -14.26 14.87
N LYS A 210 -6.40 -14.09 15.69
CA LYS A 210 -6.29 -13.89 17.14
C LYS A 210 -5.76 -15.16 17.81
N ASP A 211 -5.20 -15.00 19.01
CA ASP A 211 -4.85 -16.10 19.92
C ASP A 211 -3.82 -17.10 19.37
N THR A 212 -2.97 -16.66 18.43
CA THR A 212 -1.75 -17.39 18.08
C THR A 212 -0.58 -16.89 18.93
N ILE A 213 0.42 -17.74 19.18
CA ILE A 213 1.61 -17.40 19.98
C ILE A 213 2.34 -16.17 19.40
N PHE A 214 2.21 -15.95 18.09
CA PHE A 214 2.92 -14.90 17.37
C PHE A 214 2.05 -13.66 17.04
N SER A 215 0.72 -13.70 17.24
CA SER A 215 -0.19 -12.65 16.70
C SER A 215 0.12 -11.25 17.23
N LYS A 216 0.44 -11.11 18.53
CA LYS A 216 0.71 -9.81 19.15
C LYS A 216 1.98 -9.15 18.59
N GLU A 217 3.07 -9.92 18.52
CA GLU A 217 4.33 -9.43 17.96
C GLU A 217 4.24 -9.21 16.45
N LEU A 218 3.50 -10.06 15.74
CA LEU A 218 3.22 -9.89 14.33
C LEU A 218 2.46 -8.59 14.06
N LEU A 219 1.39 -8.33 14.82
CA LEU A 219 0.58 -7.11 14.66
C LEU A 219 1.38 -5.85 14.98
N LYS A 220 2.21 -5.89 16.04
CA LYS A 220 3.15 -4.82 16.37
C LYS A 220 4.15 -4.58 15.24
N THR A 221 4.68 -5.65 14.64
CA THR A 221 5.62 -5.55 13.52
C THR A 221 4.92 -5.00 12.27
N ILE A 222 3.72 -5.46 11.93
CA ILE A 222 2.89 -4.91 10.86
C ILE A 222 2.71 -3.40 11.04
N ASN A 223 2.26 -2.96 12.22
CA ASN A 223 2.03 -1.55 12.51
C ASN A 223 3.31 -0.70 12.48
N LYS A 224 4.48 -1.31 12.73
CA LYS A 224 5.78 -0.66 12.55
C LYS A 224 6.13 -0.57 11.06
N THR A 225 5.95 -1.64 10.30
CA THR A 225 6.16 -1.68 8.83
C THR A 225 5.28 -0.66 8.11
N LEU A 226 4.03 -0.46 8.54
CA LEU A 226 3.13 0.55 7.97
C LEU A 226 3.65 1.99 8.06
N LYS A 227 4.70 2.24 8.86
CA LYS A 227 5.32 3.56 9.03
C LYS A 227 6.60 3.74 8.22
N THR A 228 7.01 2.76 7.41
CA THR A 228 8.23 2.90 6.61
C THR A 228 8.01 3.80 5.39
N PRO A 229 9.06 4.49 4.89
CA PRO A 229 8.97 5.35 3.71
C PRO A 229 8.44 4.63 2.46
N GLU A 230 8.87 3.39 2.24
CA GLU A 230 8.48 2.56 1.10
C GLU A 230 6.97 2.25 1.13
N ILE A 231 6.41 2.00 2.31
CA ILE A 231 4.96 1.80 2.46
C ILE A 231 4.20 3.09 2.25
N CYS A 232 4.72 4.22 2.74
CA CYS A 232 4.11 5.51 2.47
C CYS A 232 4.06 5.81 0.96
N GLN A 233 5.13 5.51 0.21
CA GLN A 233 5.13 5.61 -1.26
C GLN A 233 4.11 4.67 -1.92
N ALA A 234 3.95 3.46 -1.40
CA ALA A 234 2.93 2.53 -1.88
C ALA A 234 1.50 3.03 -1.61
N GLN A 235 1.24 3.64 -0.44
CA GLN A 235 -0.04 4.29 -0.12
C GLN A 235 -0.31 5.49 -1.03
N ALA A 236 0.72 6.28 -1.31
CA ALA A 236 0.67 7.38 -2.27
C ALA A 236 0.26 6.89 -3.67
N LYS A 237 0.76 5.72 -4.11
CA LYS A 237 0.31 5.12 -5.36
C LYS A 237 -1.18 4.77 -5.35
N LEU A 238 -1.70 4.20 -4.26
CA LEU A 238 -3.13 3.92 -4.12
C LEU A 238 -3.97 5.19 -4.25
N LYS A 239 -3.56 6.30 -3.61
CA LYS A 239 -4.24 7.60 -3.74
C LYS A 239 -4.26 8.10 -5.18
N LYS A 240 -3.13 7.98 -5.88
CA LYS A 240 -3.03 8.33 -7.30
C LYS A 240 -3.98 7.50 -8.16
N ASP A 241 -4.11 6.21 -7.86
CA ASP A 241 -5.00 5.30 -8.60
C ASP A 241 -6.48 5.69 -8.43
N GLU A 242 -6.84 6.39 -7.33
CA GLU A 242 -8.16 6.98 -7.10
C GLU A 242 -8.32 8.41 -7.64
N GLY A 243 -7.30 8.95 -8.32
CA GLY A 243 -7.31 10.31 -8.85
C GLY A 243 -7.10 11.41 -7.80
N VAL A 244 -6.67 11.04 -6.58
CA VAL A 244 -6.34 12.00 -5.52
C VAL A 244 -4.93 12.54 -5.75
N GLU A 245 -4.76 13.85 -5.70
CA GLU A 245 -3.43 14.47 -5.77
C GLU A 245 -2.56 14.02 -4.60
N VAL A 246 -1.35 13.56 -4.93
CA VAL A 246 -0.47 12.93 -3.95
C VAL A 246 0.58 13.93 -3.50
N ILE A 247 0.49 14.35 -2.23
CA ILE A 247 1.62 14.98 -1.57
C ILE A 247 2.67 13.89 -1.34
N PRO A 248 3.88 13.99 -1.93
CA PRO A 248 4.90 12.97 -1.77
C PRO A 248 5.22 12.80 -0.29
N CYS A 249 5.28 11.55 0.15
CA CYS A 249 5.71 11.21 1.50
C CYS A 249 7.11 11.77 1.72
N LYS A 250 7.19 12.89 2.46
CA LYS A 250 8.48 13.43 2.84
C LYS A 250 9.14 12.40 3.75
N PRO A 251 10.34 11.90 3.44
CA PRO A 251 11.09 11.09 4.40
C PRO A 251 11.18 11.89 5.69
N SER A 252 11.00 11.21 6.83
CA SER A 252 11.04 11.88 8.12
C SER A 252 12.30 12.75 8.18
N LEU A 253 12.15 13.99 8.67
CA LEU A 253 13.28 14.91 8.83
C LEU A 253 14.43 14.22 9.57
N ILE A 254 14.08 13.34 10.51
CA ILE A 254 14.99 12.49 11.30
C ILE A 254 15.81 11.55 10.41
N ASN A 255 15.23 10.91 9.40
CA ASN A 255 16.00 10.02 8.50
C ASN A 255 17.00 10.80 7.65
N LYS A 256 16.59 11.97 7.13
CA LYS A 256 17.52 12.89 6.44
C LYS A 256 18.64 13.37 7.37
N ILE A 257 18.31 13.66 8.63
CA ILE A 257 19.29 14.03 9.65
C ILE A 257 20.24 12.85 9.95
N LYS A 258 19.73 11.63 10.10
CA LYS A 258 20.55 10.43 10.34
C LYS A 258 21.51 10.13 9.20
N GLU A 259 21.06 10.22 7.96
CA GLU A 259 21.94 10.06 6.78
C GLU A 259 23.03 11.13 6.77
N ARG A 260 22.68 12.38 7.05
CA ARG A 260 23.67 13.46 7.18
C ARG A 260 24.65 13.20 8.32
N ILE A 261 24.18 12.84 9.51
CA ILE A 261 25.05 12.52 10.66
C ILE A 261 25.98 11.35 10.32
N PHE A 262 25.48 10.29 9.68
CA PHE A 262 26.30 9.16 9.28
C PHE A 262 27.40 9.57 8.30
N LEU A 263 27.08 10.36 7.27
CA LEU A 263 28.06 10.88 6.32
C LEU A 263 29.10 11.78 7.00
N ILE A 264 28.68 12.59 7.96
CA ILE A 264 29.58 13.42 8.76
C ILE A 264 30.54 12.55 9.57
N LEU A 265 30.03 11.56 10.30
CA LEU A 265 30.84 10.64 11.11
C LEU A 265 31.80 9.84 10.24
N LEU A 266 31.36 9.38 9.06
CA LEU A 266 32.20 8.66 8.10
C LEU A 266 33.33 9.55 7.57
N GLY A 267 33.03 10.81 7.23
CA GLY A 267 34.04 11.78 6.79
C GLY A 267 35.09 12.05 7.87
N VAL A 268 34.66 12.25 9.13
CA VAL A 268 35.57 12.43 10.27
C VAL A 268 36.42 11.18 10.51
N LEU A 269 35.87 9.98 10.36
CA LEU A 269 36.63 8.74 10.51
C LEU A 269 37.73 8.60 9.42
N ILE A 270 37.40 8.94 8.17
CA ILE A 270 38.35 8.93 7.05
C ILE A 270 39.50 9.92 7.29
N GLU A 271 39.19 11.12 7.77
CA GLU A 271 40.17 12.15 8.18
C GLU A 271 41.14 11.61 9.25
N ILE A 272 40.60 11.03 10.33
CA ILE A 272 41.41 10.49 11.43
C ILE A 272 42.32 9.35 10.95
N LEU A 273 41.79 8.45 10.12
CA LEU A 273 42.57 7.36 9.52
C LEU A 273 43.69 7.90 8.61
N GLY A 274 43.39 8.92 7.80
CA GLY A 274 44.38 9.59 6.96
C GLY A 274 45.52 10.21 7.77
N ALA A 275 45.18 10.95 8.82
CA ALA A 275 46.16 11.53 9.73
C ALA A 275 47.03 10.46 10.40
N PHE A 276 46.42 9.35 10.84
CA PHE A 276 47.14 8.24 11.46
C PHE A 276 48.13 7.57 10.49
N ILE A 277 47.72 7.37 9.22
CA ILE A 277 48.59 6.84 8.16
C ILE A 277 49.79 7.77 7.94
N VAL A 278 49.58 9.09 7.90
CA VAL A 278 50.67 10.07 7.74
C VAL A 278 51.63 10.03 8.93
N ILE A 279 51.12 9.94 10.16
CA ILE A 279 51.95 9.81 11.37
C ILE A 279 52.78 8.53 11.33
N LEU A 280 52.18 7.40 10.96
CA LEU A 280 52.91 6.13 10.81
C LEU A 280 53.99 6.22 9.72
N ALA A 281 53.67 6.78 8.56
CA ALA A 281 54.62 6.97 7.47
C ALA A 281 55.80 7.87 7.87
N THR A 282 55.51 8.99 8.55
CA THR A 282 56.53 9.93 9.03
C THR A 282 57.39 9.37 10.15
N SER A 283 56.83 8.52 11.02
CA SER A 283 57.60 7.85 12.08
C SER A 283 58.76 7.01 11.52
N ARG A 284 58.61 6.47 10.31
CA ARG A 284 59.61 5.62 9.63
C ARG A 284 60.69 6.39 8.87
N LEU A 285 60.52 7.70 8.66
CA LEU A 285 61.50 8.52 7.96
C LEU A 285 62.65 8.89 8.90
N LYS A 286 63.89 8.56 8.50
CA LYS A 286 65.12 8.89 9.26
C LYS A 286 65.59 10.35 9.08
N ASN A 287 65.22 10.99 7.98
CA ASN A 287 65.66 12.35 7.65
C ASN A 287 64.67 13.40 8.21
N SER A 288 65.17 14.34 9.02
CA SER A 288 64.37 15.38 9.68
C SER A 288 63.64 16.28 8.67
N HIS A 289 64.25 16.53 7.52
CA HIS A 289 63.66 17.40 6.51
C HIS A 289 62.44 16.76 5.83
N GLN A 290 62.52 15.45 5.55
CA GLN A 290 61.42 14.67 4.97
C GLN A 290 60.25 14.52 5.95
N ARG A 291 60.54 14.35 7.25
CA ARG A 291 59.50 14.36 8.30
C ARG A 291 58.72 15.67 8.32
N SER A 292 59.41 16.81 8.26
CA SER A 292 58.77 18.13 8.28
C SER A 292 57.84 18.34 7.09
N SER A 293 58.29 17.99 5.88
CA SER A 293 57.48 18.15 4.65
C SER A 293 56.25 17.23 4.64
N ALA A 294 56.38 15.98 5.09
CA ALA A 294 55.27 15.04 5.15
C ALA A 294 54.24 15.42 6.24
N LEU A 295 54.69 16.00 7.36
CA LEU A 295 53.79 16.54 8.38
C LEU A 295 52.97 17.72 7.83
N LYS A 296 53.61 18.66 7.11
CA LYS A 296 52.93 19.79 6.46
C LYS A 296 51.89 19.32 5.44
N LEU A 297 52.23 18.31 4.64
CA LEU A 297 51.28 17.73 3.67
C LEU A 297 50.09 17.07 4.37
N GLY A 298 50.32 16.34 5.48
CA GLY A 298 49.24 15.77 6.29
C GLY A 298 48.28 16.82 6.86
N ILE A 299 48.81 17.94 7.35
CA ILE A 299 48.01 19.06 7.85
C ILE A 299 47.17 19.67 6.72
N ILE A 300 47.75 19.88 5.54
CA ILE A 300 47.03 20.41 4.38
C ILE A 300 45.88 19.48 3.98
N VAL A 301 46.11 18.16 3.96
CA VAL A 301 45.09 17.17 3.63
C VAL A 301 43.93 17.21 4.64
N CYS A 302 44.21 17.28 5.95
CA CYS A 302 43.17 17.38 6.97
C CYS A 302 42.36 18.68 6.84
N VAL A 303 43.03 19.82 6.60
CA VAL A 303 42.33 21.10 6.43
C VAL A 303 41.40 21.06 5.21
N PHE A 304 41.85 20.48 4.10
CA PHE A 304 41.02 20.35 2.90
C PHE A 304 39.82 19.42 3.09
N GLY A 305 39.99 18.27 3.76
CA GLY A 305 38.85 17.39 3.96
C GLY A 305 37.88 17.88 5.02
N VAL A 306 38.32 18.66 6.03
CA VAL A 306 37.40 19.45 6.89
C VAL A 306 36.60 20.47 6.09
N ILE A 307 37.22 21.21 5.16
CA ILE A 307 36.51 22.17 4.29
C ILE A 307 35.47 21.45 3.42
N ILE A 308 35.85 20.32 2.79
CA ILE A 308 34.92 19.50 2.01
C ILE A 308 33.75 19.03 2.88
N LEU A 309 34.02 18.54 4.09
CA LEU A 309 32.99 18.12 5.03
C LEU A 309 32.02 19.26 5.34
N ILE A 310 32.53 20.46 5.64
CA ILE A 310 31.72 21.64 5.94
C ILE A 310 30.86 22.04 4.73
N SER A 311 31.43 22.10 3.53
CA SER A 311 30.68 22.42 2.31
C SER A 311 29.55 21.41 2.07
N THR A 312 29.83 20.12 2.28
CA THR A 312 28.83 19.05 2.13
C THR A 312 27.70 19.15 3.16
N ILE A 313 28.00 19.57 4.40
CA ILE A 313 27.01 19.79 5.46
C ILE A 313 26.11 20.99 5.15
N LEU A 314 26.72 22.09 4.71
CA LEU A 314 26.02 23.34 4.41
C LEU A 314 25.26 23.28 3.08
N GLY A 315 25.55 22.29 2.24
CA GLY A 315 24.96 22.19 0.90
C GLY A 315 25.45 23.30 -0.03
N LEU A 316 26.71 23.74 0.18
CA LEU A 316 27.41 24.72 -0.65
C LEU A 316 28.15 24.06 -1.81
#